data_AF-I2CQ52-F1
#
_entry.id   AF-I2CQ52-F1
#
_cell.length_a   1.000
_cell.length_b   1.000
_cell.length_c   1.000
_cell.angle_alpha   90.00
_cell.angle_beta   90.00
_cell.angle_gamma   90.00
#
_symmetry.space_group_name_H-M   'P 1'
#
loop_
_entity.id
_entity.type
_entity.pdbx_description
1 polymer ?
#
loop_
_entity_poly.entity_id
_entity_poly.type
_entity_poly.pdbx_seq_one_letter_code
_entity_poly.pdbx_strand_id
1 'polypeptide(L)'
;MLDRETDRLRRRDHGALLRHPTFHRALLACCLQVLAKALSLVTLSLGRVLQICELQAYDLFKALESFVKASPGLPSLLRLHLIEVEEQILESMAWQ
;
A
#
# COMPACT_ATOMS: atom_id res chain seq x y z
N MET A 1 -4.95 10.38 3.09
CA MET A 1 -4.44 10.50 1.70
C MET A 1 -5.14 11.60 0.92
N LEU A 2 -6.47 11.63 0.90
CA LEU A 2 -7.24 12.63 0.13
C LEU A 2 -7.06 14.07 0.61
N ASP A 3 -6.94 14.32 1.93
CA ASP A 3 -6.69 15.68 2.44
C ASP A 3 -5.35 16.22 1.92
N ARG A 4 -4.32 15.37 1.93
CA ARG A 4 -3.02 15.72 1.34
C ARG A 4 -3.07 15.97 -0.16
N GLU A 5 -3.82 15.16 -0.90
CA GLU A 5 -4.02 15.40 -2.34
C GLU A 5 -4.82 16.67 -2.59
N THR A 6 -5.76 17.01 -1.69
CA THR A 6 -6.52 18.26 -1.73
C THR A 6 -5.61 19.46 -1.52
N ASP A 7 -4.70 19.39 -0.55
CA ASP A 7 -3.72 20.43 -0.28
C ASP A 7 -2.72 20.59 -1.45
N ARG A 8 -2.26 19.48 -2.02
CA ARG A 8 -1.29 19.45 -3.13
C ARG A 8 -1.88 19.98 -4.43
N LEU A 9 -3.08 19.54 -4.80
CA LEU A 9 -3.73 19.86 -6.08
C LEU A 9 -4.65 21.08 -6.00
N ARG A 10 -4.94 21.59 -4.79
CA ARG A 10 -5.96 22.62 -4.51
C ARG A 10 -7.31 22.28 -5.15
N ARG A 11 -7.64 20.99 -5.20
CA ARG A 11 -8.86 20.45 -5.80
C ARG A 11 -9.47 19.43 -4.85
N ARG A 12 -10.80 19.50 -4.69
CA ARG A 12 -11.57 18.58 -3.85
C ARG A 12 -12.17 17.41 -4.63
N ASP A 13 -12.21 17.50 -5.96
CA ASP A 13 -12.70 16.41 -6.81
C ASP A 13 -11.58 15.41 -7.08
N HIS A 14 -11.63 14.29 -6.36
CA HIS A 14 -10.77 13.12 -6.54
C HIS A 14 -11.51 11.96 -7.21
N GLY A 15 -12.66 12.24 -7.87
CA GLY A 15 -13.52 11.21 -8.43
C GLY A 15 -12.81 10.30 -9.43
N ALA A 16 -11.85 10.82 -10.20
CA ALA A 16 -11.05 10.02 -11.12
C ALA A 16 -10.22 8.95 -10.39
N LEU A 17 -9.60 9.30 -9.26
CA LEU A 17 -8.82 8.38 -8.42
C LEU A 17 -9.74 7.40 -7.68
N LEU A 18 -10.82 7.91 -7.08
CA LEU A 18 -11.76 7.10 -6.29
C LEU A 18 -12.59 6.12 -7.12
N ARG A 19 -12.72 6.34 -8.43
CA ARG A 19 -13.33 5.37 -9.35
C ARG A 19 -12.38 4.24 -9.74
N HIS A 20 -11.09 4.32 -9.41
CA HIS A 20 -10.11 3.33 -9.80
C HIS A 20 -10.09 2.16 -8.79
N PRO A 21 -10.57 0.95 -9.16
CA PRO A 21 -10.63 -0.18 -8.22
C PRO A 21 -9.25 -0.61 -7.75
N THR A 22 -8.22 -0.50 -8.59
CA THR A 22 -6.83 -0.80 -8.21
C THR A 22 -6.32 0.09 -7.09
N PHE A 23 -6.77 1.36 -6.99
CA PHE A 23 -6.37 2.23 -5.88
C PHE A 23 -6.90 1.70 -4.55
N HIS A 24 -8.17 1.31 -4.50
CA HIS A 24 -8.78 0.73 -3.30
C HIS A 24 -8.18 -0.62 -2.93
N ARG A 25 -7.91 -1.47 -3.92
CA ARG A 25 -7.24 -2.76 -3.74
C ARG A 25 -5.82 -2.59 -3.20
N ALA A 26 -5.05 -1.66 -3.74
CA ALA A 26 -3.70 -1.34 -3.26
C ALA A 26 -3.72 -0.76 -1.85
N LEU A 27 -4.67 0.14 -1.55
CA LEU A 27 -4.84 0.70 -0.20
C LEU A 27 -5.20 -0.40 0.82
N LEU A 28 -6.11 -1.29 0.46
CA LEU A 28 -6.47 -2.44 1.29
C LEU A 28 -5.27 -3.38 1.50
N ALA A 29 -4.51 -3.66 0.45
CA ALA A 29 -3.30 -4.48 0.52
C ALA A 29 -2.24 -3.87 1.45
N CYS A 30 -2.01 -2.55 1.40
CA CYS A 30 -1.15 -1.85 2.35
C CYS A 30 -1.61 -2.04 3.80
N CYS A 31 -2.91 -1.89 4.08
CA CYS A 31 -3.48 -2.11 5.41
C CYS A 31 -3.29 -3.56 5.87
N LEU A 32 -3.51 -4.54 4.99
CA LEU A 32 -3.32 -5.95 5.29
C LEU A 32 -1.86 -6.30 5.56
N GLN A 33 -0.90 -5.71 4.84
CA GLN A 33 0.53 -5.89 5.12
C GLN A 33 0.89 -5.38 6.51
N VAL A 34 0.40 -4.19 6.88
CA VAL A 34 0.62 -3.65 8.23
C VAL A 34 0.03 -4.57 9.29
N LEU A 35 -1.20 -5.07 9.11
CA LEU A 35 -1.84 -6.00 10.05
C LEU A 35 -1.12 -7.34 10.11
N ALA A 36 -0.66 -7.87 8.97
CA ALA A 36 0.08 -9.12 8.91
C ALA A 36 1.35 -9.04 9.75
N LYS A 37 2.09 -7.92 9.67
CA LYS A 37 3.27 -7.69 10.51
C LYS A 37 2.92 -7.41 11.97
N ALA A 38 1.94 -6.54 12.24
CA ALA A 38 1.61 -6.12 13.59
C ALA A 38 1.05 -7.27 14.45
N LEU A 39 0.32 -8.19 13.83
CA LEU A 39 -0.29 -9.36 14.48
C LEU A 39 0.49 -10.66 14.21
N SER A 40 1.66 -10.58 13.57
CA SER A 40 2.51 -11.73 13.23
C SER A 40 1.76 -12.85 12.48
N LEU A 41 0.89 -12.49 11.55
CA LEU A 41 0.07 -13.42 10.77
C LEU A 41 0.89 -14.04 9.64
N VAL A 42 1.56 -15.15 9.95
CA VAL A 42 2.41 -15.90 8.99
C VAL A 42 1.62 -16.35 7.74
N THR A 43 0.31 -16.55 7.86
CA THR A 43 -0.57 -16.96 6.76
C THR A 43 -0.86 -15.83 5.76
N LEU A 44 -0.63 -14.56 6.13
CA LEU A 44 -0.83 -13.38 5.28
C LEU A 44 0.51 -12.88 4.72
N SER A 45 1.22 -13.75 4.00
CA SER A 45 2.42 -13.34 3.26
C SER A 45 2.10 -12.32 2.16
N LEU A 46 3.13 -11.60 1.68
CA LEU A 46 3.00 -10.62 0.60
C LEU A 46 2.28 -11.18 -0.63
N GLY A 47 2.74 -12.34 -1.13
CA GLY A 47 2.09 -13.01 -2.26
C GLY A 47 0.62 -13.35 -1.99
N ARG A 48 0.28 -13.75 -0.75
CA ARG A 48 -1.10 -14.05 -0.38
C ARG A 48 -1.98 -12.80 -0.34
N VAL A 49 -1.46 -11.69 0.17
CA VAL A 49 -2.18 -10.39 0.16
C VAL A 49 -2.42 -9.92 -1.26
N LEU A 50 -1.41 -9.98 -2.14
CA LEU A 50 -1.56 -9.65 -3.55
C LEU A 50 -2.62 -10.52 -4.23
N GLN A 51 -2.65 -11.82 -3.93
CA GLN A 51 -3.65 -12.75 -4.44
C GLN A 51 -5.06 -12.42 -3.95
N ILE A 52 -5.25 -12.21 -2.64
CA ILE A 52 -6.56 -11.89 -2.03
C ILE A 52 -7.10 -10.56 -2.57
N CYS A 53 -6.23 -9.57 -2.74
CA CYS A 53 -6.60 -8.26 -3.25
C CYS A 53 -6.69 -8.20 -4.78
N GLU A 54 -6.41 -9.31 -5.49
CA GLU A 54 -6.35 -9.38 -6.95
C GLU A 54 -5.52 -8.22 -7.53
N LEU A 55 -4.31 -8.06 -7.02
CA LEU A 55 -3.44 -6.92 -7.28
C LEU A 55 -2.07 -7.38 -7.77
N GLN A 56 -1.55 -6.70 -8.78
CA GLN A 56 -0.17 -6.89 -9.22
C GLN A 56 0.80 -6.24 -8.22
N ALA A 57 1.98 -6.84 -8.04
CA ALA A 57 2.98 -6.32 -7.11
C ALA A 57 3.37 -4.86 -7.41
N TYR A 58 3.47 -4.52 -8.71
CA TYR A 58 3.77 -3.16 -9.16
C TYR A 58 2.72 -2.12 -8.77
N ASP A 59 1.44 -2.50 -8.69
CA ASP A 59 0.38 -1.58 -8.27
C ASP A 59 0.39 -1.36 -6.76
N LEU A 60 0.80 -2.36 -5.97
CA LEU A 60 1.06 -2.19 -4.54
C LEU A 60 2.25 -1.24 -4.31
N PHE A 61 3.34 -1.44 -5.07
CA PHE A 61 4.54 -0.59 -5.02
C PHE A 61 4.20 0.90 -5.16
N LYS A 62 3.39 1.27 -6.15
CA LYS A 62 2.95 2.67 -6.36
C LYS A 62 2.21 3.28 -5.16
N ALA A 63 1.56 2.46 -4.34
CA ALA A 63 0.74 2.92 -3.22
C ALA A 63 1.52 3.02 -1.90
N LEU A 64 2.60 2.26 -1.73
CA LEU A 64 3.34 2.12 -0.47
C LEU A 64 3.87 3.46 0.06
N GLU A 65 4.63 4.20 -0.77
CA GLU A 65 5.21 5.48 -0.35
C GLU A 65 4.13 6.48 0.08
N SER A 66 3.06 6.58 -0.71
CA SER A 66 1.94 7.47 -0.43
C SER A 66 1.20 7.08 0.85
N PHE A 67 1.05 5.78 1.11
CA PHE A 67 0.43 5.23 2.31
C PHE A 67 1.26 5.54 3.57
N VAL A 68 2.57 5.27 3.51
CA VAL A 68 3.54 5.54 4.59
C VAL A 68 3.58 7.02 4.93
N LYS A 69 3.59 7.89 3.90
CA LYS A 69 3.49 9.33 4.09
C LYS A 69 2.19 9.67 4.81
N ALA A 70 1.05 9.19 4.31
CA ALA A 70 -0.27 9.55 4.84
C ALA A 70 -0.58 9.02 6.25
N SER A 71 0.28 8.14 6.80
CA SER A 71 0.12 7.52 8.11
C SER A 71 1.22 7.95 9.08
N PRO A 72 1.20 9.20 9.59
CA PRO A 72 2.26 9.72 10.46
C PRO A 72 2.34 8.98 11.81
N GLY A 73 1.21 8.44 12.30
CA GLY A 73 1.15 7.66 13.54
C GLY A 73 1.61 6.20 13.42
N LEU A 74 2.07 5.76 12.23
CA LEU A 74 2.54 4.39 12.04
C LEU A 74 3.86 4.16 12.81
N PRO A 75 3.94 3.15 13.70
CA PRO A 75 5.16 2.80 14.42
C PRO A 75 6.35 2.56 13.48
N SER A 76 7.55 2.95 13.91
CA SER A 76 8.76 2.86 13.09
C SER A 76 9.05 1.45 12.58
N LEU A 77 8.75 0.42 13.38
CA LEU A 77 8.93 -0.98 12.97
C LEU A 77 7.99 -1.38 11.81
N LEU A 78 6.75 -0.88 11.82
CA LEU A 78 5.80 -1.15 10.73
C LEU A 78 6.14 -0.32 9.49
N ARG A 79 6.71 0.89 9.67
CA ARG A 79 7.26 1.69 8.56
C ARG A 79 8.43 0.97 7.90
N LEU A 80 9.38 0.45 8.68
CA LEU A 80 10.51 -0.33 8.18
C LEU A 80 10.03 -1.55 7.42
N HIS A 81 9.05 -2.27 7.96
CA HIS A 81 8.46 -3.42 7.26
C HIS A 81 7.89 -3.05 5.89
N LEU A 82 7.22 -1.91 5.74
CA LEU A 82 6.71 -1.48 4.44
C LEU A 82 7.83 -1.13 3.44
N ILE A 83 8.99 -0.68 3.93
CA ILE A 83 10.20 -0.48 3.09
C ILE A 83 10.77 -1.83 2.65
N GLU A 84 10.88 -2.80 3.55
CA GLU A 84 11.31 -4.18 3.22
C GLU A 84 10.38 -4.80 2.15
N VAL A 85 9.07 -4.56 2.25
CA VAL A 85 8.09 -5.00 1.25
C VAL A 85 8.31 -4.30 -0.10
N GLU A 86 8.62 -3.01 -0.09
CA GLU A 86 8.93 -2.24 -1.30
C GLU A 86 10.16 -2.81 -2.02
N GLU A 87 11.24 -3.09 -1.27
CA GLU A 87 12.46 -3.73 -1.75
C GLU A 87 12.17 -5.13 -2.31
N GLN A 88 11.44 -5.96 -1.58
CA GLN A 88 11.06 -7.31 -2.03
C GLN A 88 10.31 -7.29 -3.36
N ILE A 89 9.40 -6.33 -3.56
CA ILE A 89 8.66 -6.16 -4.81
C ILE A 89 9.63 -5.80 -5.95
N LEU A 90 10.50 -4.82 -5.73
CA LEU A 90 11.47 -4.36 -6.73
C LEU A 90 12.49 -5.43 -7.12
N GLU A 91 12.91 -6.26 -6.17
CA GLU A 91 13.91 -7.29 -6.42
C GLU A 91 13.38 -8.48 -7.22
N SER A 92 12.12 -8.89 -6.99
CA SER A 92 11.67 -10.22 -7.43
C SER A 92 10.27 -10.30 -8.04
N MET A 93 9.39 -9.31 -7.80
CA MET A 93 7.96 -9.43 -8.14
C MET A 93 7.50 -8.42 -9.20
N ALA A 94 8.19 -7.30 -9.37
CA ALA A 94 7.81 -6.26 -10.33
C ALA A 94 8.09 -6.62 -11.79
N TRP A 95 8.93 -7.62 -12.05
CA TRP A 95 9.43 -7.99 -13.38
C TRP A 95 8.77 -9.25 -13.96
N GLN A 96 7.85 -9.86 -13.22
CA GLN A 96 7.03 -10.98 -13.66
C GLN A 96 5.76 -10.47 -14.32
#